data_AF-W2LPJ8-F1
#
_entry.id   AF-W2LPJ8-F1
#
_cell.length_a   1.000
_cell.length_b   1.000
_cell.length_c   1.000
_cell.angle_alpha   90.00
_cell.angle_beta   90.00
_cell.angle_gamma   90.00
#
_symmetry.space_group_name_H-M   'P 1'
#
loop_
_entity.id
_entity.type
_entity.pdbx_description
1 polymer ?
#
loop_
_entity_poly.entity_id
_entity_poly.type
_entity_poly.pdbx_seq_one_letter_code
_entity_poly.pdbx_strand_id
1 'polypeptide(L)'
;MFDTIHVDEMLFYLTEARRRYYLLPGEPIPHRQVRSKRYITKVMMLAAVVRPRWDLDSRACFDGKLGIRPYIERKPAVRSSRRRPAGTL
;
A
#
# COMPACT_ATOMS: atom_id res chain seq x y z
N MET A 1 30.89 1.71 5.17
CA MET A 1 29.75 2.45 4.59
C MET A 1 29.12 1.69 3.40
N PHE A 2 29.06 0.35 3.48
CA PHE A 2 28.40 -0.52 2.49
C PHE A 2 27.40 -1.48 3.14
N ASP A 3 27.48 -1.64 4.47
CA ASP A 3 26.62 -2.52 5.27
C ASP A 3 25.52 -1.71 5.97
N THR A 4 24.74 -0.96 5.19
CA THR A 4 23.63 -0.16 5.72
C THR A 4 22.34 -0.54 5.01
N ILE A 5 21.31 -0.81 5.80
CA ILE A 5 19.96 -1.08 5.34
C ILE A 5 19.12 0.16 5.66
N HIS A 6 18.58 0.79 4.63
CA HIS A 6 17.62 1.87 4.78
C HIS A 6 16.22 1.27 4.91
N VAL A 7 15.55 1.62 5.99
CA VAL A 7 14.20 1.15 6.29
C VAL A 7 13.30 2.37 6.47
N ASP A 8 12.15 2.34 5.82
CA ASP A 8 11.15 3.42 5.93
C ASP A 8 9.72 2.85 5.98
N GLU A 9 8.83 3.60 6.61
CA GLU A 9 7.41 3.31 6.71
C GLU A 9 6.61 4.24 5.79
N MET A 10 5.82 3.65 4.90
CA MET A 10 4.99 4.39 3.96
C MET A 10 3.52 3.97 4.04
N LEU A 11 2.62 4.95 3.92
CA LEU A 11 1.17 4.73 3.96
C LEU A 11 0.56 4.76 2.56
N PHE A 12 0.09 3.61 2.09
CA PHE A 12 -0.58 3.46 0.80
C PHE A 12 -2.11 3.48 0.95
N TYR A 13 -2.79 4.09 -0.02
CA TYR A 13 -4.24 3.99 -0.12
C TYR A 13 -4.60 2.81 -1.02
N LEU A 14 -5.51 1.93 -0.59
CA LEU A 14 -5.95 0.77 -1.39
C LEU A 14 -6.53 1.18 -2.76
N THR A 15 -7.12 2.37 -2.84
CA THR A 15 -7.62 2.96 -4.08
C THR A 15 -7.27 4.44 -4.11
N GLU A 16 -7.07 5.00 -5.30
CA GLU A 16 -6.86 6.45 -5.45
C GLU A 16 -8.02 7.25 -4.86
N ALA A 17 -7.69 8.40 -4.27
CA ALA A 17 -8.69 9.29 -3.68
C ALA A 17 -9.64 9.88 -4.72
N ARG A 18 -9.13 10.20 -5.92
CA ARG A 18 -9.87 10.69 -7.08
C ARG A 18 -9.39 9.93 -8.31
N ARG A 19 -10.15 8.93 -8.75
CA ARG A 19 -9.91 8.26 -10.04
C ARG A 19 -10.57 9.05 -11.16
N ARG A 20 -9.84 9.27 -12.25
CA ARG A 20 -10.40 9.79 -13.51
C ARG A 20 -10.51 8.61 -14.47
N TYR A 21 -11.65 8.51 -15.15
CA TYR A 21 -11.91 7.48 -16.15
C TYR A 21 -12.15 8.17 -17.48
N TYR A 22 -11.53 7.64 -18.54
CA TYR A 22 -11.94 7.95 -19.90
C TYR A 22 -13.03 6.94 -20.27
N LEU A 23 -14.21 7.43 -20.64
CA LEU A 23 -15.37 6.62 -20.99
C LEU A 23 -15.78 6.91 -22.43
N LEU A 24 -16.18 5.88 -23.15
CA LEU A 24 -16.77 6.03 -24.48
C LEU A 24 -18.22 6.54 -24.36
N PRO A 25 -18.78 7.18 -25.42
CA PRO A 25 -20.19 7.57 -25.43
C PRO A 25 -21.11 6.36 -25.18
N GLY A 26 -21.93 6.43 -24.14
CA GLY A 26 -22.87 5.35 -23.76
C GLY A 26 -22.33 4.34 -22.74
N GLU A 27 -21.04 4.41 -22.36
CA GLU A 27 -20.47 3.53 -21.35
C GLU A 27 -20.93 3.93 -19.93
N PRO A 28 -21.35 2.97 -19.08
CA PRO A 28 -21.82 3.27 -17.74
C PRO A 28 -20.68 3.79 -16.85
N ILE A 29 -21.00 4.79 -16.02
CA ILE A 29 -20.03 5.37 -15.08
C ILE A 29 -19.58 4.30 -14.07
N PRO A 30 -18.27 4.09 -13.87
CA PRO A 30 -17.77 3.12 -12.91
C PRO A 30 -18.27 3.40 -11.50
N HIS A 31 -18.93 2.41 -10.90
CA HIS A 31 -19.43 2.54 -9.54
C HIS A 31 -18.28 2.46 -8.53
N ARG A 32 -18.12 3.53 -7.73
CA ARG A 32 -17.14 3.56 -6.63
C ARG A 32 -17.83 3.25 -5.30
N GLN A 33 -17.40 2.16 -4.66
CA GLN A 33 -17.93 1.75 -3.35
C GLN A 33 -17.59 2.75 -2.22
N VAL A 34 -16.44 3.43 -2.30
CA VAL A 34 -15.97 4.34 -1.26
C VAL A 34 -16.29 5.80 -1.61
N ARG A 35 -17.15 6.45 -0.81
CA ARG A 35 -17.62 7.83 -1.08
C ARG A 35 -16.63 8.95 -0.69
N SER A 36 -15.73 8.71 0.26
CA SER A 36 -14.78 9.74 0.75
C SER A 36 -13.42 9.14 1.09
N LYS A 37 -12.35 9.93 0.91
CA LYS A 37 -10.96 9.57 1.21
C LYS A 37 -10.79 9.03 2.65
N ARG A 38 -11.61 9.52 3.59
CA ARG A 38 -11.57 9.09 5.01
C ARG A 38 -11.91 7.62 5.19
N TYR A 39 -12.67 7.02 4.27
CA TYR A 39 -13.12 5.63 4.34
C TYR A 39 -12.31 4.71 3.42
N ILE A 40 -11.27 5.21 2.75
CA ILE A 40 -10.38 4.36 1.97
C ILE A 40 -9.45 3.66 2.94
N THR A 41 -9.38 2.33 2.86
CA THR A 41 -8.43 1.53 3.62
C THR A 41 -7.01 2.00 3.32
N LYS A 42 -6.29 2.38 4.38
CA LYS A 42 -4.88 2.72 4.31
C LYS A 42 -4.07 1.53 4.78
N VAL A 43 -3.05 1.18 4.01
CA VAL A 43 -2.15 0.07 4.28
C VAL A 43 -0.78 0.67 4.58
N MET A 44 -0.26 0.41 5.78
CA MET A 44 1.11 0.77 6.12
C MET A 44 2.03 -0.33 5.58
N MET A 45 3.10 0.07 4.91
CA MET A 45 4.12 -0.84 4.40
C MET A 45 5.48 -0.42 4.91
N LEU A 46 6.27 -1.42 5.28
CA LEU A 46 7.68 -1.28 5.59
C LEU A 46 8.46 -1.62 4.32
N ALA A 47 9.31 -0.71 3.87
CA ALA A 47 10.21 -0.92 2.74
C ALA A 47 11.65 -0.95 3.24
N ALA A 48 12.41 -1.95 2.80
CA ALA A 48 13.83 -2.05 3.08
C ALA A 48 14.62 -2.05 1.78
N VAL A 49 15.59 -1.14 1.69
CA VAL A 49 16.47 -0.97 0.52
C VAL A 49 17.91 -0.87 1.00
N VAL A 50 18.80 -1.52 0.27
CA VAL A 50 20.25 -1.40 0.40
C VAL A 50 20.82 -0.81 -0.88
N ARG A 51 22.09 -0.45 -0.84
CA ARG A 51 22.79 0.01 -2.03
C ARG A 51 22.85 -1.11 -3.08
N PRO A 52 22.50 -0.84 -4.36
CA PRO A 52 22.75 -1.79 -5.44
C PRO A 52 24.23 -2.15 -5.50
N ARG A 53 24.54 -3.44 -5.65
CA ARG A 53 25.93 -3.92 -5.66
C ARG A 53 26.10 -5.10 -6.61
N TRP A 54 27.28 -5.19 -7.19
CA TRP A 54 27.68 -6.38 -7.94
C TRP A 54 27.93 -7.52 -6.96
N ASP A 55 27.30 -8.66 -7.23
CA ASP A 55 27.53 -9.89 -6.49
C ASP A 55 28.46 -10.81 -7.29
N LEU A 56 29.59 -11.18 -6.68
CA LEU A 56 30.62 -12.00 -7.30
C LEU A 56 30.16 -13.45 -7.46
N ASP A 57 29.35 -13.94 -6.53
CA ASP A 57 28.90 -15.34 -6.51
C ASP A 57 27.83 -15.59 -7.57
N SER A 58 26.81 -14.72 -7.65
CA SER A 58 25.78 -14.81 -8.68
C SER A 58 26.19 -14.20 -10.03
N ARG A 59 27.35 -13.51 -10.11
CA ARG A 59 27.82 -12.75 -11.28
C ARG A 59 26.73 -11.80 -11.82
N ALA A 60 25.98 -11.18 -10.92
CA ALA A 60 24.86 -10.32 -11.25
C ALA A 60 24.83 -9.06 -10.38
N CYS A 61 24.22 -8.00 -10.90
CA CYS A 61 23.90 -6.81 -10.10
C CYS A 61 22.69 -7.09 -9.22
N PHE A 62 22.86 -7.03 -7.90
CA PHE A 62 21.73 -6.90 -6.99
C PHE A 62 21.21 -5.46 -7.03
N ASP A 63 19.90 -5.30 -7.25
CA ASP A 63 19.24 -4.00 -7.42
C ASP A 63 19.01 -3.24 -6.10
N GLY A 64 19.43 -3.83 -4.99
CA GLY A 64 19.32 -3.25 -3.66
C GLY A 64 17.94 -3.38 -3.02
N LYS A 65 16.95 -3.97 -3.68
CA LYS A 65 15.60 -4.09 -3.11
C LYS A 65 15.51 -5.36 -2.26
N LEU A 66 15.42 -5.19 -0.94
CA LEU A 66 15.18 -6.33 -0.03
C LEU A 66 13.70 -6.71 0.01
N GLY A 67 12.83 -5.70 -0.07
CA GLY A 67 11.40 -5.93 -0.25
C GLY A 67 10.51 -4.87 0.38
N ILE A 68 9.21 -5.05 0.14
CA ILE A 68 8.14 -4.26 0.73
C ILE A 68 7.19 -5.25 1.41
N ARG A 69 6.92 -5.04 2.70
CA ARG A 69 6.03 -5.89 3.49
C ARG A 69 4.91 -5.06 4.11
N PRO A 70 3.64 -5.52 4.05
CA PRO A 70 2.56 -4.86 4.75
C PRO A 70 2.76 -5.01 6.26
N TYR A 71 2.80 -3.90 6.98
CA TYR A 71 2.70 -3.87 8.44
C TYR A 71 1.24 -3.62 8.82
N ILE A 72 0.39 -4.62 8.58
CA ILE A 72 -1.05 -4.53 8.81
C ILE A 72 -1.42 -5.50 9.93
N GLU A 73 -2.04 -4.97 10.97
CA GLU A 73 -2.73 -5.77 11.97
C GLU A 73 -4.25 -5.64 11.75
N ARG A 74 -4.93 -6.77 11.50
CA ARG A 74 -6.38 -6.78 11.31
C ARG A 74 -7.05 -6.75 12.69
N LYS A 75 -7.35 -5.55 13.17
CA LYS A 75 -8.05 -5.34 14.44
C LYS A 75 -9.56 -5.12 14.24
N PRO A 76 -10.41 -5.71 15.09
CA PRO A 76 -11.85 -5.44 15.06
C PRO A 76 -12.13 -3.97 15.39
N ALA A 77 -13.24 -3.46 14.89
CA ALA A 77 -13.66 -2.08 15.17
C ALA A 77 -13.87 -1.86 16.67
N VAL A 78 -13.10 -0.93 17.25
CA VAL A 78 -13.20 -0.59 18.69
C VAL A 78 -14.48 0.20 19.00
N ARG A 79 -14.94 1.03 18.06
CA ARG A 79 -16.13 1.87 18.22
C ARG A 79 -17.15 1.55 17.14
N SER A 80 -18.42 1.59 17.50
CA SER A 80 -19.51 1.51 16.54
C SER A 80 -19.62 2.83 15.76
N SER A 81 -19.95 2.70 14.49
CA SER A 81 -20.29 3.81 13.61
C SER A 81 -21.46 3.39 12.72
N ARG A 82 -22.12 4.36 12.08
CA ARG A 82 -23.28 4.12 11.21
C ARG A 82 -23.06 3.03 10.14
N ARG A 83 -21.80 2.75 9.76
CA ARG A 83 -21.44 1.78 8.70
C ARG A 83 -20.57 0.62 9.17
N ARG A 84 -20.19 0.59 10.44
CA ARG A 84 -19.31 -0.45 11.00
C ARG A 84 -19.59 -0.60 12.50
N PRO A 85 -20.35 -1.63 12.91
CA PRO A 85 -20.54 -1.97 14.32
C PRO A 85 -19.22 -2.23 15.03
N ALA A 86 -19.20 -2.07 16.36
CA ALA A 86 -18.07 -2.50 17.16
C ALA A 86 -17.89 -4.04 17.03
N GLY A 87 -16.65 -4.52 17.02
CA GLY A 87 -16.35 -5.95 16.87
C GLY A 87 -16.22 -6.46 15.43
N THR A 88 -16.63 -5.69 14.42
CA THR A 88 -16.48 -6.09 13.01
C THR A 88 -15.00 -6.05 12.58
N LEU A 89 -14.48 -7.16 12.06
CA LEU A 89 -13.13 -7.25 11.46
C LEU A 89 -13.02 -6.43 10.19
#